data_AF-A0A7S2E699-F1
#
_entry.id   AF-A0A7S2E699-F1
#
_cell.length_a   1.000
_cell.length_b   1.000
_cell.length_c   1.000
_cell.angle_alpha   90.00
_cell.angle_beta   90.00
_cell.angle_gamma   90.00
#
_symmetry.space_group_name_H-M   'P 1'
#
loop_
_entity.id
_entity.type
_entity.pdbx_description
1 polymer ?
#
loop_
_entity_poly.entity_id
_entity_poly.type
_entity_poly.pdbx_seq_one_letter_code
_entity_poly.pdbx_strand_id
1 'polypeptide(L)'
;VFRDCRTNGTLPPRIVRLYPEVASLIRECTRSDPMERPTARDIEEKLDELEQRRRRSSSSSSSNKERNDSSSIADKRDGATSSTATTTTNDAHLVKITTLQSELEQKNNIIAKQKEQLNNMTQMMKHKDRLIEDRDRMLEQKDERIEELERLLFEKGGKHEE
;
A
#
# COMPACT_ATOMS: atom_id res chain seq x y z
N VAL A 1 10.02 -1.19 -20.24
CA VAL A 1 10.71 0.11 -20.37
C VAL A 1 10.61 0.85 -19.05
N PHE A 2 11.73 1.05 -18.35
CA PHE A 2 11.76 1.83 -17.12
C PHE A 2 11.45 3.29 -17.49
N ARG A 3 10.27 3.80 -17.08
CA ARG A 3 9.95 5.21 -17.26
C ARG A 3 10.70 6.00 -16.21
N ASP A 4 11.76 6.69 -16.62
CA ASP A 4 12.40 7.67 -15.76
C ASP A 4 11.34 8.68 -15.31
N CYS A 5 11.13 8.77 -14.00
CA CYS A 5 10.13 9.66 -13.40
C CYS A 5 10.62 11.11 -13.33
N ARG A 6 11.84 11.38 -13.82
CA ARG A 6 12.45 12.71 -13.86
C ARG A 6 12.10 13.41 -15.16
N THR A 7 11.85 14.72 -15.07
CA THR A 7 11.81 15.62 -16.23
C THR A 7 13.13 16.36 -16.27
N ASN A 8 13.90 16.22 -17.35
CA ASN A 8 15.24 16.82 -17.50
C ASN A 8 16.21 16.49 -16.34
N GLY A 9 16.19 15.24 -15.85
CA GLY A 9 17.05 14.81 -14.73
C GLY A 9 16.63 15.33 -13.35
N THR A 10 15.51 16.07 -13.26
CA THR A 10 14.99 16.59 -11.99
C THR A 10 13.71 15.86 -11.57
N LEU A 11 13.58 15.63 -10.26
CA LEU A 11 12.36 15.04 -9.69
C LEU A 11 11.25 16.09 -9.58
N PRO A 12 9.98 15.69 -9.79
CA PRO A 12 8.84 16.56 -9.56
C PRO A 12 8.86 17.20 -8.15
N PRO A 13 8.59 18.51 -8.00
CA PRO A 13 8.64 19.20 -6.71
C PRO A 13 7.77 18.57 -5.63
N ARG A 14 6.64 17.97 -6.02
CA ARG A 14 5.74 17.27 -5.10
C ARG A 14 6.39 16.06 -4.43
N ILE A 15 7.21 15.30 -5.16
CA ILE A 15 7.93 14.14 -4.61
C ILE A 15 8.99 14.61 -3.61
N VAL A 16 9.75 15.64 -3.98
CA VAL A 16 10.80 16.22 -3.12
C VAL A 16 10.21 16.76 -1.81
N ARG A 17 9.02 17.39 -1.85
CA ARG A 17 8.37 17.96 -0.66
C ARG A 17 7.71 16.92 0.24
N LEU A 18 7.03 15.93 -0.34
CA LEU A 18 6.25 14.96 0.44
C LEU A 18 7.09 13.78 0.93
N TYR A 19 8.16 13.44 0.20
CA TYR A 19 8.97 12.25 0.46
C TYR A 19 10.46 12.58 0.25
N PRO A 20 11.06 13.43 1.10
CA PRO A 20 12.43 13.89 0.90
C PRO A 20 13.44 12.73 0.94
N GLU A 21 13.23 11.72 1.77
CA GLU A 21 14.12 10.56 1.87
C GLU A 21 14.03 9.66 0.64
N VAL A 22 12.82 9.43 0.13
CA VAL A 22 12.60 8.68 -1.11
C VAL A 22 13.16 9.44 -2.31
N ALA A 23 13.02 10.77 -2.33
CA ALA A 23 13.61 11.61 -3.37
C ALA A 23 15.15 11.52 -3.36
N SER A 24 15.77 11.43 -2.18
CA SER A 24 17.21 11.20 -2.05
C SER A 24 17.62 9.85 -2.64
N LEU A 25 16.91 8.77 -2.28
CA LEU A 25 17.18 7.43 -2.79
C LEU A 25 17.04 7.37 -4.33
N ILE A 26 16.00 7.99 -4.89
CA ILE A 26 15.81 8.04 -6.35
C ILE A 26 16.99 8.76 -7.04
N ARG A 27 17.53 9.84 -6.45
CA ARG A 27 18.69 10.54 -7.01
C ARG A 27 19.94 9.66 -7.03
N GLU A 28 20.17 8.88 -5.98
CA GLU A 28 21.30 7.95 -5.92
C GLU A 28 21.18 6.83 -6.95
N CYS A 29 20.00 6.22 -7.08
CA CYS A 29 19.75 5.16 -8.06
C CYS A 29 19.82 5.63 -9.52
N THR A 30 19.73 6.94 -9.76
CA THR A 30 19.66 7.53 -11.10
C THR A 30 20.85 8.42 -11.44
N ARG A 31 21.98 8.25 -10.74
CA ARG A 31 23.25 8.93 -11.05
C ARG A 31 23.71 8.62 -12.48
N SER A 32 24.37 9.59 -13.11
CA SER A 32 24.86 9.44 -14.48
C SER A 32 25.91 8.33 -14.58
N ASP A 33 26.82 8.24 -13.59
CA ASP A 33 27.80 7.17 -13.49
C ASP A 33 27.14 5.87 -12.96
N PRO A 34 27.17 4.76 -13.72
CA PRO A 34 26.66 3.47 -13.26
C PRO A 34 27.40 2.90 -12.05
N MET A 35 28.70 3.19 -11.88
CA MET A 35 29.52 2.62 -10.80
C MET A 35 29.23 3.26 -9.44
N GLU A 36 28.63 4.45 -9.44
CA GLU A 36 28.19 5.14 -8.23
C GLU A 36 26.76 4.79 -7.80
N ARG A 37 26.04 4.02 -8.62
CA ARG A 37 24.66 3.62 -8.28
C ARG A 37 24.71 2.54 -7.20
N PRO A 38 23.84 2.62 -6.17
CA PRO A 38 23.74 1.58 -5.16
C PRO A 38 23.36 0.24 -5.79
N THR A 39 23.85 -0.84 -5.20
CA THR A 39 23.44 -2.19 -5.59
C THR A 39 21.99 -2.44 -5.20
N ALA A 40 21.38 -3.48 -5.77
CA ALA A 40 20.01 -3.87 -5.39
C ALA A 40 19.88 -4.14 -3.88
N ARG A 41 20.90 -4.76 -3.27
CA ARG A 41 20.95 -5.03 -1.83
C ARG A 41 20.96 -3.74 -1.00
N ASP A 42 21.73 -2.74 -1.41
CA ASP A 42 21.80 -1.46 -0.71
C ASP A 42 20.46 -0.70 -0.79
N ILE A 43 19.73 -0.86 -1.90
CA ILE A 43 18.40 -0.27 -2.08
C ILE A 43 17.38 -0.94 -1.13
N GLU A 44 17.39 -2.27 -1.05
CA GLU A 44 16.52 -3.03 -0.16
C GLU A 44 16.74 -2.65 1.31
N GLU A 45 18.00 -2.58 1.74
CA GLU A 45 18.36 -2.17 3.10
C GLU A 45 17.85 -0.74 3.42
N LYS A 46 18.06 0.21 2.50
CA LYS A 46 17.54 1.58 2.67
C LYS A 46 16.02 1.64 2.73
N LEU A 47 15.31 0.80 1.97
CA LEU A 47 13.85 0.76 2.01
C LEU A 47 13.34 0.20 3.34
N ASP A 48 13.98 -0.86 3.85
CA ASP A 48 13.67 -1.43 5.16
C ASP A 48 13.88 -0.42 6.29
N GLU A 49 14.98 0.35 6.25
CA GLU A 49 15.23 1.43 7.22
C GLU A 49 14.14 2.50 7.19
N LEU A 50 13.73 2.94 6.00
CA LEU A 50 12.66 3.93 5.84
C LEU A 50 11.32 3.42 6.37
N GLU A 51 11.01 2.15 6.14
CA GLU A 51 9.79 1.54 6.65
C GLU A 51 9.81 1.40 8.18
N GLN A 52 10.94 0.95 8.74
CA GLN A 52 11.12 0.85 10.19
C GLN A 52 10.97 2.20 10.88
N ARG A 53 11.54 3.27 10.30
CA ARG A 53 11.37 4.64 10.80
C ARG A 53 9.90 5.05 10.78
N ARG A 54 9.17 4.78 9.70
CA ARG A 54 7.73 5.07 9.61
C ARG A 54 6.93 4.34 10.70
N ARG A 55 7.22 3.05 10.93
CA ARG A 55 6.57 2.24 11.96
C ARG A 55 6.82 2.80 13.37
N ARG A 56 8.07 3.21 13.66
CA ARG A 56 8.45 3.82 14.95
C ARG A 56 7.78 5.19 15.17
N SER A 57 7.70 6.02 14.13
CA SER A 57 7.01 7.31 14.18
C SER A 57 5.50 7.17 14.39
N SER A 58 4.89 6.06 13.94
CA SER A 58 3.48 5.78 14.18
C SER A 58 3.19 5.22 15.57
N SER A 59 4.13 4.46 16.17
CA SER A 59 3.93 3.82 17.48
C SER A 59 4.23 4.73 18.67
N SER A 60 5.01 5.80 18.50
CA SER A 60 5.27 6.80 19.56
C SER A 60 4.07 7.69 19.90
N SER A 61 2.95 7.58 19.17
CA SER A 61 1.69 8.29 19.43
C SER A 61 0.77 7.60 20.46
N SER A 62 1.11 6.39 20.92
CA SER A 62 0.18 5.52 21.67
C SER A 62 0.79 4.92 22.95
N SER A 63 1.44 5.72 23.80
CA SER A 63 1.85 5.24 25.14
C SER A 63 1.75 6.33 26.20
N ASN A 64 0.56 6.49 26.75
CA ASN A 64 0.36 6.96 28.11
C ASN A 64 -0.77 6.13 28.73
N LYS A 65 -0.63 5.81 30.02
CA LYS A 65 -1.55 5.05 30.90
C LYS A 65 -1.28 3.53 30.88
N GLU A 66 -0.89 2.85 31.96
CA GLU A 66 -1.16 3.08 33.38
C GLU A 66 -0.16 2.28 34.24
N ARG A 67 0.47 2.94 35.22
CA ARG A 67 1.06 2.33 36.42
C ARG A 67 -0.03 2.33 37.49
N ASN A 68 -0.19 1.23 38.24
CA ASN A 68 -0.71 1.14 39.62
C ASN A 68 -0.58 -0.35 40.02
N ASP A 69 0.39 -0.78 40.82
CA ASP A 69 0.71 -0.55 42.24
C ASP A 69 -0.22 -1.31 43.23
N SER A 70 0.42 -2.28 43.90
CA SER A 70 0.25 -2.80 45.27
C SER A 70 -1.10 -3.27 45.82
N SER A 71 -1.14 -4.50 46.37
CA SER A 71 -1.11 -4.73 47.84
C SER A 71 -1.62 -6.12 48.26
N SER A 72 -0.84 -6.79 49.10
CA SER A 72 -1.18 -8.01 49.83
C SER A 72 -2.27 -7.78 50.88
N ILE A 73 -3.19 -8.73 51.03
CA ILE A 73 -3.90 -8.98 52.29
C ILE A 73 -4.03 -10.50 52.47
N ALA A 74 -3.35 -11.03 53.48
CA ALA A 74 -3.58 -12.37 54.00
C ALA A 74 -4.77 -12.30 54.95
N ASP A 75 -5.72 -13.23 54.83
CA ASP A 75 -6.61 -13.55 55.94
C ASP A 75 -7.00 -15.04 55.92
N LYS A 76 -6.90 -15.65 57.10
CA LYS A 76 -7.25 -17.04 57.39
C LYS A 76 -8.75 -17.13 57.66
N ARG A 77 -9.43 -18.19 57.19
CA ARG A 77 -10.52 -18.83 57.94
C ARG A 77 -10.92 -20.20 57.40
N ASP A 78 -11.32 -21.04 58.35
CA ASP A 78 -11.52 -22.48 58.30
C ASP A 78 -12.83 -22.94 57.63
N GLY A 79 -12.78 -24.15 57.05
CA GLY A 79 -13.81 -25.19 57.08
C GLY A 79 -15.23 -24.90 56.56
N ALA A 80 -15.54 -25.38 55.35
CA ALA A 80 -16.66 -26.28 55.06
C ALA A 80 -16.91 -26.45 53.55
N THR A 81 -17.23 -27.68 53.15
CA THR A 81 -17.95 -28.11 51.94
C THR A 81 -17.27 -27.95 50.58
N SER A 82 -16.77 -29.09 50.10
CA SER A 82 -16.48 -29.43 48.72
C SER A 82 -17.65 -29.09 47.78
N SER A 83 -17.60 -27.96 47.09
CA SER A 83 -18.43 -27.61 45.91
C SER A 83 -17.87 -26.44 45.06
N THR A 84 -16.71 -25.88 45.38
CA THR A 84 -16.20 -24.63 44.78
C THR A 84 -15.28 -24.81 43.56
N ALA A 85 -14.83 -26.03 43.23
CA ALA A 85 -13.86 -26.24 42.15
C ALA A 85 -14.46 -26.17 40.73
N THR A 86 -15.77 -26.36 40.57
CA THR A 86 -16.45 -26.37 39.26
C THR A 86 -16.93 -24.99 38.81
N THR A 87 -17.10 -24.02 39.72
CA THR A 87 -17.56 -22.66 39.37
C THR A 87 -16.43 -21.85 38.72
N THR A 88 -15.20 -21.98 39.22
CA THR A 88 -14.04 -21.21 38.77
C THR A 88 -13.61 -21.52 37.33
N THR A 89 -13.79 -22.77 36.88
CA THR A 89 -13.52 -23.19 35.50
C THR A 89 -14.58 -22.66 34.54
N ASN A 90 -15.86 -22.72 34.90
CA ASN A 90 -16.96 -22.21 34.07
C ASN A 90 -16.84 -20.70 33.81
N ASP A 91 -16.45 -19.92 34.82
CA ASP A 91 -16.21 -18.47 34.67
C ASP A 91 -15.03 -18.18 33.72
N ALA A 92 -13.95 -18.95 33.81
CA ALA A 92 -12.81 -18.82 32.92
C ALA A 92 -13.16 -19.19 31.46
N HIS A 93 -14.06 -20.16 31.25
CA HIS A 93 -14.58 -20.49 29.92
C HIS A 93 -15.46 -19.37 29.36
N LEU A 94 -16.28 -18.72 30.19
CA LEU A 94 -17.11 -17.59 29.78
C LEU A 94 -16.27 -16.40 29.31
N VAL A 95 -15.19 -16.09 30.03
CA VAL A 95 -14.23 -15.04 29.63
C VAL A 95 -13.56 -15.39 28.30
N LYS A 96 -13.15 -16.64 28.09
CA LYS A 96 -12.57 -17.06 26.79
C LYS A 96 -13.56 -16.93 25.64
N ILE A 97 -14.82 -17.31 25.86
CA ILE A 97 -15.88 -17.21 24.84
C ILE A 97 -16.11 -15.75 24.46
N THR A 98 -16.24 -14.86 25.43
CA THR A 98 -16.47 -13.42 25.20
C THR A 98 -15.27 -12.77 24.49
N THR A 99 -14.04 -13.11 24.85
CA THR A 99 -12.84 -12.64 24.15
C THR A 99 -12.80 -13.11 22.70
N LEU A 100 -13.08 -14.41 22.43
CA LEU A 100 -13.11 -14.94 21.07
C LEU A 100 -14.22 -14.31 20.22
N GLN A 101 -15.38 -14.01 20.82
CA GLN A 101 -16.46 -13.27 20.16
C GLN A 101 -16.02 -11.87 19.74
N SER A 102 -15.35 -11.13 20.63
CA SER A 102 -14.81 -9.80 20.31
C SER A 102 -13.76 -9.87 19.20
N GLU A 103 -12.88 -10.87 19.20
CA GLU A 103 -11.88 -11.06 18.14
C GLU A 103 -12.52 -11.39 16.79
N LEU A 104 -13.56 -12.23 16.78
CA LEU A 104 -14.32 -12.55 15.56
C LEU A 104 -15.01 -11.31 15.00
N GLU A 105 -15.61 -10.49 15.84
CA GLU A 105 -16.25 -9.24 15.42
C GLU A 105 -15.23 -8.26 14.83
N GLN A 106 -14.06 -8.13 15.46
CA GLN A 106 -12.96 -7.32 14.92
C GLN A 106 -12.50 -7.83 13.55
N LYS A 107 -12.29 -9.15 13.40
CA LYS A 107 -11.90 -9.77 12.12
C LYS A 107 -12.96 -9.57 11.04
N ASN A 108 -14.24 -9.71 11.37
CA ASN A 108 -15.35 -9.47 10.44
C ASN A 108 -15.35 -8.01 9.95
N ASN A 109 -15.11 -7.05 10.84
CA ASN A 109 -15.01 -5.64 10.49
C ASN A 109 -13.83 -5.36 9.55
N ILE A 110 -12.69 -6.01 9.77
CA ILE A 110 -11.52 -5.90 8.88
C ILE A 110 -11.85 -6.49 7.50
N ILE A 111 -12.45 -7.68 7.45
CA ILE A 111 -12.84 -8.33 6.19
C ILE A 111 -13.83 -7.46 5.40
N ALA A 112 -14.81 -6.85 6.07
CA ALA A 112 -15.78 -5.96 5.44
C ALA A 112 -15.09 -4.76 4.78
N LYS A 113 -14.16 -4.11 5.49
CA LYS A 113 -13.37 -2.99 4.94
C LYS A 113 -12.51 -3.41 3.75
N GLN A 114 -11.85 -4.57 3.84
CA GLN A 114 -11.04 -5.10 2.74
C GLN A 114 -11.89 -5.41 1.51
N LYS A 115 -13.09 -5.96 1.70
CA LYS A 115 -14.05 -6.24 0.61
C LYS A 115 -14.49 -4.96 -0.10
N GLU A 116 -14.74 -3.90 0.65
CA GLU A 116 -15.06 -2.57 0.10
C GLU A 116 -13.90 -1.99 -0.71
N GLN A 117 -12.68 -2.04 -0.16
CA GLN A 117 -11.47 -1.59 -0.87
C GLN A 117 -11.24 -2.36 -2.17
N LEU A 118 -11.41 -3.69 -2.15
CA LEU A 118 -11.31 -4.53 -3.35
C LEU A 118 -12.36 -4.12 -4.38
N ASN A 119 -13.61 -3.93 -3.97
CA ASN A 119 -14.67 -3.50 -4.87
C ASN A 119 -14.35 -2.15 -5.54
N ASN A 120 -13.85 -1.18 -4.77
CA ASN A 120 -13.43 0.12 -5.30
C ASN A 120 -12.29 -0.02 -6.33
N MET A 121 -11.31 -0.86 -6.04
CA MET A 121 -10.21 -1.13 -6.96
C MET A 121 -10.68 -1.84 -8.24
N THR A 122 -11.61 -2.79 -8.13
CA THR A 122 -12.25 -3.44 -9.28
C THR A 122 -13.00 -2.43 -10.16
N GLN A 123 -13.74 -1.49 -9.57
CA GLN A 123 -14.42 -0.44 -10.34
C GLN A 123 -13.42 0.48 -11.06
N MET A 124 -12.32 0.84 -10.40
CA MET A 124 -11.27 1.65 -11.01
C MET A 124 -10.60 0.93 -12.18
N MET A 125 -10.32 -0.37 -12.06
CA MET A 125 -9.77 -1.16 -13.16
C MET A 125 -10.73 -1.17 -14.37
N LYS A 126 -12.01 -1.48 -14.16
CA LYS A 126 -13.02 -1.43 -15.24
C LYS A 126 -13.14 -0.06 -15.90
N HIS A 127 -12.91 1.03 -15.16
CA HIS A 127 -12.89 2.35 -15.75
C HIS A 127 -11.64 2.57 -16.61
N LYS A 128 -10.47 2.13 -16.13
CA LYS A 128 -9.21 2.22 -16.89
C LYS A 128 -9.23 1.36 -18.14
N ASP A 129 -9.83 0.17 -18.09
CA ASP A 129 -9.97 -0.72 -19.25
C ASP A 129 -10.76 -0.01 -20.36
N ARG A 130 -11.88 0.63 -20.01
CA ARG A 130 -12.66 1.45 -20.97
C ARG A 130 -11.85 2.60 -21.58
N LEU A 131 -11.01 3.26 -20.78
CA LEU A 131 -10.14 4.33 -21.30
C LEU A 131 -9.04 3.80 -22.21
N ILE A 132 -8.58 2.56 -22.02
CA ILE A 132 -7.62 1.89 -22.90
C ILE A 132 -8.32 1.55 -24.22
N GLU A 133 -9.49 0.94 -24.17
CA GLU A 133 -10.31 0.64 -25.36
C GLU A 133 -10.60 1.90 -26.20
N ASP A 134 -10.98 3.00 -25.55
CA ASP A 134 -11.21 4.29 -26.24
C ASP A 134 -9.93 4.82 -26.89
N ARG A 135 -8.78 4.65 -26.23
CA ARG A 135 -7.48 5.06 -26.78
C ARG A 135 -7.05 4.22 -27.97
N ASP A 136 -7.24 2.91 -27.90
CA ASP A 136 -6.90 1.99 -28.97
C ASP A 136 -7.74 2.31 -30.21
N ARG A 137 -9.05 2.54 -30.04
CA ARG A 137 -9.92 3.01 -31.13
C ARG A 137 -9.45 4.32 -31.76
N MET A 138 -9.04 5.29 -30.94
CA MET A 138 -8.51 6.56 -31.47
C MET A 138 -7.18 6.39 -32.22
N LEU A 139 -6.36 5.41 -31.84
CA LEU A 139 -5.12 5.09 -32.56
C LEU A 139 -5.43 4.44 -33.91
N GLU A 140 -6.34 3.47 -33.96
CA GLU A 140 -6.81 2.86 -35.20
C GLU A 140 -7.34 3.91 -36.20
N GLN A 141 -8.18 4.84 -35.74
CA GLN A 141 -8.68 5.94 -36.59
C GLN A 141 -7.57 6.86 -37.11
N LYS A 142 -6.50 7.06 -36.32
CA LYS A 142 -5.36 7.86 -36.75
C LYS A 142 -4.52 7.13 -37.78
N ASP A 143 -4.31 5.82 -37.60
CA ASP A 143 -3.59 4.99 -38.55
C ASP A 143 -4.33 4.96 -39.90
N GLU A 144 -5.65 4.76 -39.90
CA GLU A 144 -6.48 4.87 -41.10
C GLU A 144 -6.34 6.24 -41.79
N ARG A 145 -6.31 7.32 -41.02
CA ARG A 145 -6.15 8.68 -41.56
C ARG A 145 -4.75 8.90 -42.15
N ILE A 146 -3.72 8.30 -41.57
CA ILE A 146 -2.35 8.34 -42.10
C ILE A 146 -2.32 7.61 -43.44
N GLU A 147 -2.86 6.40 -43.53
CA GLU A 147 -2.93 5.63 -44.78
C GLU A 147 -3.66 6.39 -45.89
N GLU A 148 -4.77 7.07 -45.56
CA GLU A 148 -5.51 7.90 -46.52
C GLU A 148 -4.65 9.08 -47.04
N LEU A 149 -3.94 9.77 -46.14
CA LEU A 149 -3.07 10.88 -46.51
C LEU A 149 -1.88 10.42 -47.35
N GLU A 150 -1.27 9.28 -47.03
CA GLU A 150 -0.21 8.68 -47.82
C GLU A 150 -0.68 8.36 -49.24
N ARG A 151 -1.88 7.82 -49.40
CA ARG A 151 -2.49 7.57 -50.72
C ARG A 151 -2.69 8.87 -51.51
N LEU A 152 -3.25 9.90 -50.88
CA LEU A 152 -3.47 11.20 -51.53
C LEU A 152 -2.16 11.89 -51.93
N LEU A 153 -1.12 11.77 -51.10
CA LEU A 153 0.21 12.29 -51.41
C LEU A 153 0.85 11.53 -52.59
N PHE A 154 0.73 10.21 -52.62
CA PHE A 154 1.21 9.39 -53.74
C PHE A 154 0.51 9.76 -55.06
N GLU A 155 -0.82 9.90 -55.06
CA GLU A 155 -1.60 10.29 -56.24
C GLU A 155 -1.30 11.71 -56.74
N LYS A 156 -0.94 12.65 -55.84
CA LYS A 156 -0.55 14.01 -56.22
C LYS A 156 0.92 14.12 -56.64
N GLY A 157 1.81 13.35 -56.01
CA GLY A 157 3.23 13.31 -56.37
C GLY A 157 3.48 12.68 -57.74
N GLY A 158 2.70 11.67 -58.12
CA GLY A 158 2.80 11.03 -59.44
C GLY A 158 2.28 11.86 -60.62
N LYS A 159 1.60 12.98 -60.39
CA LYS A 159 1.08 13.87 -61.46
C LYS A 159 2.02 15.03 -61.82
N HIS A 160 3.22 15.07 -61.23
CA HIS A 160 4.22 16.11 -61.49
C HIS A 160 5.41 15.62 -62.37
N GLU A 161 5.36 14.39 -62.90
CA GLU A 161 6.41 13.81 -63.76
C GLU A 161 6.00 13.58 -65.25
N GLU A 162 4.93 14.20 -65.75
CA GLU A 162 4.61 14.25 -67.20
C GLU A 162 4.71 15.66 -67.79
#